data_AF-A0A1I0CUP8-F1
#
_entry.id   AF-A0A1I0CUP8-F1
#
_cell.length_a   1.000
_cell.length_b   1.000
_cell.length_c   1.000
_cell.angle_alpha   90.00
_cell.angle_beta   90.00
_cell.angle_gamma   90.00
#
_symmetry.space_group_name_H-M   'P 1'
#
loop_
_entity.id
_entity.type
_entity.pdbx_description
1 polymer ?
#
loop_
_entity_poly.entity_id
_entity_poly.type
_entity_poly.pdbx_seq_one_letter_code
_entity_poly.pdbx_strand_id
1 'polypeptide(L)'
;MNLHVFSAGARDIPLMLRMRDWLRANDADRALYAATKALAARTWKYVQHYADAKTAVISGILARAEAAAPSTGGGATRAGR
;
A
#
# COMPACT_ATOMS: atom_id res chain seq x y z
N MET A 1 -3.49 16.49 -8.23
CA MET A 1 -4.37 15.33 -8.54
C MET A 1 -3.51 14.26 -9.18
N ASN A 2 -3.58 13.02 -8.70
CA ASN A 2 -2.78 11.89 -9.20
C ASN A 2 -3.74 10.80 -9.69
N LEU A 3 -3.62 10.39 -10.94
CA LEU A 3 -4.39 9.30 -11.53
C LEU A 3 -3.47 8.10 -11.74
N HIS A 4 -3.77 6.98 -11.09
CA HIS A 4 -3.07 5.72 -11.30
C HIS A 4 -3.91 4.85 -12.25
N VAL A 5 -3.36 4.54 -13.42
CA VAL A 5 -4.01 3.70 -14.45
C VAL A 5 -3.26 2.37 -14.51
N PHE A 6 -3.98 1.27 -14.34
CA PHE A 6 -3.44 -0.09 -14.38
C PHE A 6 -4.27 -0.98 -15.29
N SER A 7 -3.64 -1.98 -15.90
CA SER A 7 -4.34 -3.07 -16.57
C SER A 7 -5.11 -3.93 -15.57
N ALA A 8 -6.16 -4.59 -16.04
CA ALA A 8 -6.87 -5.58 -15.24
C ALA A 8 -5.91 -6.66 -14.73
N GLY A 9 -6.00 -6.99 -13.44
CA GLY A 9 -5.14 -7.99 -12.79
C GLY A 9 -3.75 -7.50 -12.39
N ALA A 10 -3.42 -6.21 -12.55
CA ALA A 10 -2.15 -5.67 -12.06
C ALA A 10 -2.01 -5.86 -10.55
N ARG A 11 -0.81 -6.31 -10.12
CA ARG A 11 -0.49 -6.61 -8.72
C ARG A 11 -0.61 -5.39 -7.81
N ASP A 12 -0.47 -4.19 -8.36
CA ASP A 12 -0.53 -2.91 -7.65
C ASP A 12 -1.94 -2.62 -7.11
N ILE A 13 -2.99 -3.06 -7.81
CA ILE A 13 -4.39 -2.81 -7.43
C ILE A 13 -4.68 -3.35 -6.02
N PRO A 14 -4.48 -4.65 -5.72
CA PRO A 14 -4.76 -5.17 -4.38
C PRO A 14 -3.84 -4.58 -3.31
N LEU A 15 -2.58 -4.22 -3.64
CA LEU A 15 -1.67 -3.57 -2.69
C LEU A 15 -2.18 -2.19 -2.28
N MET A 16 -2.63 -1.38 -3.23
CA MET A 16 -3.19 -0.05 -2.96
C MET A 16 -4.46 -0.14 -2.11
N LEU A 17 -5.34 -1.09 -2.40
CA LEU A 17 -6.56 -1.31 -1.61
C LEU A 17 -6.23 -1.79 -0.19
N ARG A 18 -5.32 -2.74 -0.04
CA ARG A 18 -4.88 -3.25 1.27
C ARG A 18 -4.28 -2.14 2.13
N MET A 19 -3.36 -1.35 1.56
CA MET A 19 -2.77 -0.22 2.28
C MET A 19 -3.84 0.78 2.73
N ARG A 20 -4.78 1.13 1.83
CA ARG A 20 -5.87 2.06 2.13
C ARG A 20 -6.73 1.56 3.29
N ASP A 21 -7.14 0.30 3.24
CA ASP A 21 -8.06 -0.26 4.23
C ASP A 21 -7.35 -0.45 5.59
N TRP A 22 -6.07 -0.85 5.57
CA TRP A 22 -5.25 -0.94 6.78
C TRP A 22 -5.06 0.40 7.48
N LEU A 23 -4.68 1.46 6.75
CA LEU A 23 -4.44 2.79 7.35
C LEU A 23 -5.72 3.44 7.92
N ARG A 24 -6.90 3.01 7.47
CA ARG A 24 -8.19 3.42 8.04
C ARG A 24 -8.49 2.72 9.37
N ALA A 25 -8.03 1.49 9.54
CA ALA A 25 -8.29 0.66 10.72
C ALA A 25 -7.14 0.65 11.75
N ASN A 26 -5.93 1.06 11.37
CA ASN A 26 -4.75 1.03 12.23
C ASN A 26 -4.16 2.44 12.44
N ASP A 27 -4.40 2.99 13.62
CA ASP A 27 -3.98 4.35 14.00
C ASP A 27 -2.47 4.51 14.12
N ALA A 28 -1.77 3.49 14.62
CA ALA A 28 -0.32 3.51 14.78
C ALA A 28 0.39 3.56 13.42
N ASP A 29 -0.03 2.72 12.47
CA ASP A 29 0.53 2.71 11.12
C ASP A 29 0.09 3.93 10.31
N ARG A 30 -1.09 4.48 10.57
CA ARG A 30 -1.49 5.79 10.02
C ARG A 30 -0.58 6.91 10.49
N ALA A 31 -0.25 6.95 11.78
CA ALA A 31 0.67 7.95 12.34
C ALA A 31 2.08 7.79 11.75
N LEU A 32 2.60 6.55 11.67
CA LEU A 32 3.88 6.26 11.03
C LEU A 32 3.92 6.71 9.56
N TYR A 33 2.87 6.41 8.80
CA TYR A 33 2.78 6.84 7.40
C TYR A 33 2.71 8.37 7.27
N ALA A 34 1.92 9.04 8.12
CA ALA A 34 1.83 10.50 8.14
C ALA A 34 3.18 11.16 8.47
N ALA A 35 3.89 10.67 9.49
CA ALA A 35 5.24 11.12 9.82
C ALA A 35 6.21 10.90 8.65
N THR A 36 6.13 9.76 7.98
CA THR A 36 6.93 9.47 6.77
C THR A 36 6.61 10.44 5.63
N LYS A 37 5.35 10.87 5.50
CA LYS A 37 4.94 11.86 4.50
C LYS A 37 5.53 13.25 4.76
N ALA A 38 6.03 13.55 5.96
CA ALA A 38 6.78 14.78 6.24
C ALA A 38 8.07 14.90 5.40
N LEU A 39 8.58 13.78 4.85
CA LEU A 39 9.63 13.79 3.82
C LEU A 39 9.28 14.66 2.60
N ALA A 40 7.99 14.96 2.37
CA ALA A 40 7.54 15.84 1.30
C ALA A 40 8.02 17.28 1.47
N ALA A 41 8.33 17.69 2.71
CA ALA A 41 8.81 19.04 3.01
C ALA A 41 10.27 19.25 2.58
N ARG A 42 10.99 18.19 2.21
CA ARG A 42 12.38 18.27 1.73
C ARG A 42 12.41 18.60 0.24
N THR A 43 13.48 19.26 -0.19
CA THR A 43 13.80 19.42 -1.60
C THR A 43 14.42 18.14 -2.14
N TRP A 44 13.83 17.59 -3.19
CA TRP A 44 14.31 16.38 -3.85
C TRP A 44 14.82 16.74 -5.24
N LYS A 45 16.07 16.37 -5.56
CA LYS A 45 16.61 16.51 -6.92
C LYS A 45 15.78 15.70 -7.92
N TYR A 46 15.31 14.53 -7.51
CA TYR A 46 14.44 13.65 -8.29
C TYR A 46 13.29 13.16 -7.41
N VAL A 47 12.06 13.21 -7.94
CA VAL A 47 10.86 12.70 -7.25
C VAL A 47 10.97 11.21 -6.91
N GLN A 48 11.79 10.45 -7.66
CA GLN A 48 12.05 9.05 -7.40
C GLN A 48 12.73 8.84 -6.03
N HIS A 49 13.67 9.70 -5.63
CA HIS A 49 14.31 9.59 -4.32
C HIS A 49 13.31 9.77 -3.17
N TYR A 50 12.31 10.63 -3.35
CA TYR A 50 11.20 10.74 -2.41
C TYR A 50 10.33 9.49 -2.38
N ALA A 51 10.10 8.86 -3.54
CA ALA A 51 9.37 7.60 -3.62
C ALA A 51 10.13 6.47 -2.90
N ASP A 52 11.42 6.32 -3.21
CA ASP A 52 12.31 5.31 -2.62
C ASP A 52 12.41 5.46 -1.10
N ALA A 53 12.52 6.70 -0.61
CA ALA A 53 12.60 6.99 0.83
C ALA A 53 11.35 6.55 1.60
N LYS A 54 10.19 6.39 0.95
CA LYS A 54 8.98 5.85 1.57
C LYS A 54 8.84 4.34 1.45
N THR A 55 9.53 3.73 0.50
CA THR A 55 9.34 2.33 0.13
C THR A 55 9.47 1.41 1.33
N ALA A 56 10.49 1.61 2.17
CA ALA A 56 10.70 0.79 3.38
C ALA A 56 9.49 0.84 4.34
N VAL A 57 8.92 2.02 4.57
CA VAL A 57 7.75 2.19 5.45
C VAL A 57 6.50 1.56 4.84
N ILE A 58 6.26 1.82 3.55
CA ILE A 58 5.09 1.28 2.85
C ILE A 58 5.13 -0.25 2.84
N SER A 59 6.28 -0.85 2.52
CA SER A 59 6.46 -2.30 2.53
C SER A 59 6.27 -2.89 3.93
N GLY A 60 6.77 -2.23 4.98
CA GLY A 60 6.56 -2.69 6.36
C GLY A 60 5.09 -2.65 6.80
N ILE A 61 4.35 -1.60 6.41
CA ILE A 61 2.91 -1.49 6.68
C ILE A 61 2.14 -2.59 5.93
N LEU A 62 2.46 -2.81 4.65
CA LEU A 62 1.84 -3.89 3.86
C LEU A 62 2.10 -5.27 4.46
N ALA A 63 3.31 -5.53 4.95
CA ALA A 63 3.65 -6.80 5.61
C ALA A 63 2.84 -7.00 6.90
N ARG A 64 2.66 -5.95 7.72
CA ARG A 64 1.80 -6.01 8.92
C ARG A 64 0.33 -6.21 8.56
N ALA A 65 -0.15 -5.51 7.54
CA ALA A 65 -1.52 -5.66 7.05
C ALA A 65 -1.80 -7.08 6.55
N GLU A 66 -0.83 -7.70 5.89
CA GLU A 66 -0.93 -9.10 5.45
C GLU A 66 -0.92 -10.07 6.62
N ALA A 67 -0.05 -9.86 7.62
CA ALA A 67 0.01 -10.70 8.80
C ALA A 67 -1.24 -10.62 9.70
N ALA A 68 -1.94 -9.48 9.68
CA ALA A 68 -3.14 -9.25 10.46
C ALA A 68 -4.43 -9.64 9.73
N ALA A 69 -4.41 -9.73 8.40
CA ALA A 69 -5.51 -10.33 7.67
C ALA A 69 -5.54 -11.83 8.03
N PRO A 70 -6.68 -12.39 8.47
CA PRO A 70 -6.80 -13.84 8.47
C PRO A 70 -6.46 -14.30 7.06
N SER A 71 -5.62 -15.33 6.95
CA SER A 71 -5.29 -15.95 5.68
C SER A 71 -6.59 -16.45 5.04
N THR A 72 -7.25 -15.60 4.25
CA THR A 72 -8.37 -16.01 3.42
C THR A 72 -7.76 -16.77 2.24
N GLY A 73 -7.27 -17.96 2.52
CA GLY A 73 -7.19 -19.02 1.53
C GLY A 73 -8.63 -19.46 1.23
N GLY A 74 -9.03 -19.36 -0.04
CA GLY A 74 -10.17 -20.10 -0.57
C GLY A 74 -11.21 -19.28 -1.30
N GLY A 75 -11.43 -19.62 -2.57
CA GLY A 75 -12.78 -19.63 -3.13
C GLY A 75 -13.04 -18.81 -4.39
N ALA A 76 -12.43 -19.18 -5.51
CA ALA A 76 -13.07 -19.01 -6.82
C ALA A 76 -12.58 -20.08 -7.81
N THR A 77 -12.86 -21.34 -7.49
CA THR A 77 -13.10 -22.33 -8.56
C THR A 77 -14.36 -21.87 -9.29
N ARG A 78 -14.23 -21.39 -10.52
CA ARG A 78 -15.36 -21.32 -11.45
C ARG A 78 -15.21 -22.47 -12.45
N ALA A 79 -15.85 -23.59 -12.11
CA ALA A 79 -16.22 -24.63 -13.07
C ALA A 79 -17.61 -24.33 -13.63
N GLY A 80 -17.81 -24.57 -14.93
CA GLY A 80 -19.09 -24.60 -15.65
C GLY A 80 -19.46 -23.27 -16.32
N ARG A 81 -19.64 -23.18 -17.64
CA ARG A 81 -19.87 -24.16 -18.71
C ARG A 81 -19.05 -23.79 -19.95
#